data_AF-A0A9D1RNM5-F1
#
_entry.id   AF-A0A9D1RNM5-F1
#
_cell.length_a   1.000
_cell.length_b   1.000
_cell.length_c   1.000
_cell.angle_alpha   90.00
_cell.angle_beta   90.00
_cell.angle_gamma   90.00
#
_symmetry.space_group_name_H-M   'P 1'
#
loop_
_entity.id
_entity.type
_entity.pdbx_description
1 polymer ?
#
loop_
_entity_poly.entity_id
_entity_poly.type
_entity_poly.pdbx_seq_one_letter_code
_entity_poly.pdbx_strand_id
1 'polypeptide(L)'
;IPTDSATEDQKRRYEAYVQHRKDVGVGRIQAFGPKKMITAPDLIGTSEQIAEQLNSLSAFQVIDEVAFALPFDFERDDYHQILGDIAGSLAPKLGWSPRG
;
A
#
# COMPACT_ATOMS: atom_id res chain seq x y z
N ILE A 1 0.81 2.26 -2.04
CA ILE A 1 0.93 2.39 -3.49
C ILE A 1 2.41 2.50 -3.83
N PRO A 2 3.06 1.36 -4.11
CA PRO A 2 4.45 1.38 -4.58
C PRO A 2 4.56 2.01 -5.96
N THR A 3 5.64 2.77 -6.19
CA THR A 3 5.87 3.57 -7.40
C THR A 3 7.20 3.26 -8.09
N ASP A 4 7.82 2.13 -7.75
CA ASP A 4 9.14 1.73 -8.24
C ASP A 4 9.20 1.67 -9.78
N SER A 5 8.15 1.15 -10.41
CA SER A 5 8.02 1.08 -11.87
C SER A 5 6.96 2.03 -12.46
N ALA A 6 6.35 2.88 -11.63
CA ALA A 6 5.32 3.83 -12.07
C ALA A 6 5.88 4.88 -13.04
N THR A 7 5.11 5.18 -14.08
CA THR A 7 5.38 6.34 -14.94
C THR A 7 5.11 7.65 -14.19
N GLU A 8 5.60 8.78 -14.72
CA GLU A 8 5.37 10.08 -14.10
C GLU A 8 3.88 10.45 -14.03
N ASP A 9 3.08 10.06 -15.04
CA ASP A 9 1.64 10.31 -15.03
C ASP A 9 0.92 9.41 -14.00
N GLN A 10 1.37 8.17 -13.83
CA GLN A 10 0.86 7.28 -12.78
C GLN A 10 1.19 7.82 -11.40
N LYS A 11 2.43 8.26 -11.15
CA LYS A 11 2.83 8.87 -9.88
C LYS A 11 1.94 10.07 -9.53
N ARG A 12 1.75 11.00 -10.47
CA ARG A 12 0.85 12.16 -10.26
C ARG A 12 -0.57 11.76 -9.91
N ARG A 13 -1.12 10.76 -10.62
CA ARG A 13 -2.47 10.23 -10.35
C ARG A 13 -2.56 9.63 -8.95
N TYR A 14 -1.57 8.84 -8.55
CA TYR A 14 -1.55 8.16 -7.26
C TYR A 14 -1.39 9.14 -6.10
N GLU A 15 -0.52 10.14 -6.25
CA GLU A 15 -0.35 11.22 -5.28
C GLU A 15 -1.64 12.02 -5.11
N ALA A 16 -2.30 12.39 -6.21
CA ALA A 16 -3.59 13.07 -6.18
C ALA A 16 -4.66 12.22 -5.48
N TYR A 17 -4.70 10.91 -5.73
CA TYR A 17 -5.62 9.99 -5.08
C TYR A 17 -5.40 9.91 -3.55
N VAL A 18 -4.15 9.74 -3.11
CA VAL A 18 -3.81 9.68 -1.67
C VAL A 18 -4.09 11.02 -0.99
N GLN A 19 -3.77 12.13 -1.64
CA GLN A 19 -4.05 13.46 -1.11
C GLN A 19 -5.57 13.70 -0.97
N HIS A 20 -6.35 13.36 -2.00
CA HIS A 20 -7.80 13.47 -1.93
C HIS A 20 -8.39 12.65 -0.78
N ARG A 21 -7.93 11.39 -0.61
CA ARG A 21 -8.36 10.52 0.50
C ARG A 21 -8.06 11.10 1.87
N LYS A 22 -6.86 11.66 2.03
CA LYS A 22 -6.46 12.35 3.26
C LYS A 22 -7.37 13.55 3.56
N ASP A 23 -7.74 14.32 2.54
CA ASP A 23 -8.58 15.52 2.66
C ASP A 23 -10.03 15.18 3.03
N VAL A 24 -10.61 14.13 2.43
CA VAL A 24 -11.97 13.66 2.78
C VAL A 24 -12.02 12.79 4.05
N GLY A 25 -10.89 12.67 4.76
CA GLY A 25 -10.82 12.06 6.08
C GLY A 25 -10.76 10.53 6.11
N VAL A 26 -10.48 9.88 4.98
CA VAL A 26 -10.27 8.43 4.89
C VAL A 26 -8.77 8.09 4.81
N GLY A 27 -8.41 6.80 4.79
CA GLY A 27 -6.99 6.40 4.64
C GLY A 27 -6.14 6.67 5.88
N ARG A 28 -6.75 6.56 7.07
CA ARG A 28 -6.11 6.77 8.39
C ARG A 28 -6.21 5.51 9.24
N ILE A 29 -5.44 5.47 10.33
CA ILE A 29 -5.51 4.39 11.31
C ILE A 29 -6.91 4.32 11.92
N GLN A 30 -7.60 3.23 11.65
CA GLN A 30 -8.93 2.92 12.17
C GLN A 30 -8.97 1.46 12.59
N ALA A 31 -9.67 1.17 13.69
CA ALA A 31 -9.93 -0.20 14.14
C ALA A 31 -11.35 -0.61 13.74
N PHE A 32 -11.49 -1.64 12.91
CA PHE A 32 -12.79 -2.14 12.46
C PHE A 32 -13.18 -3.45 13.15
N GLY A 33 -14.38 -3.44 13.75
CA GLY A 33 -15.11 -4.64 14.18
C GLY A 33 -14.48 -5.47 15.32
N PRO A 34 -15.08 -6.62 15.67
CA PRO A 34 -14.64 -7.48 16.78
C PRO A 34 -13.28 -8.16 16.53
N LYS A 35 -12.75 -8.10 15.30
CA LYS A 35 -11.46 -8.70 14.92
C LYS A 35 -10.26 -7.74 14.99
N LYS A 36 -10.43 -6.50 15.47
CA LYS A 36 -9.36 -5.49 15.58
C LYS A 36 -8.56 -5.34 14.26
N MET A 37 -9.23 -5.34 13.12
CA MET A 37 -8.55 -5.06 11.84
C MET A 37 -8.11 -3.60 11.87
N ILE A 38 -6.81 -3.35 11.83
CA ILE A 38 -6.23 -2.01 11.84
C ILE A 38 -5.91 -1.63 10.39
N THR A 39 -6.50 -0.54 9.89
CA THR A 39 -6.05 0.04 8.62
C THR A 39 -4.78 0.84 8.86
N ALA A 40 -3.74 0.65 8.06
CA ALA A 40 -2.63 1.58 8.02
C ALA A 40 -3.06 2.90 7.34
N PRO A 41 -2.32 4.00 7.52
CA PRO A 41 -2.47 5.16 6.66
C PRO A 41 -2.27 4.77 5.18
N ASP A 42 -2.88 5.52 4.26
CA ASP A 42 -2.60 5.33 2.83
C ASP A 42 -1.12 5.67 2.56
N LEU A 43 -0.31 4.66 2.28
CA LEU A 43 1.13 4.81 2.01
C LEU A 43 1.37 4.94 0.50
N ILE A 44 2.26 5.84 0.09
CA ILE A 44 2.71 6.00 -1.30
C ILE A 44 4.21 6.32 -1.31
N GLY A 45 4.94 5.76 -2.29
CA GLY A 45 6.38 5.95 -2.41
C GLY A 45 7.07 4.70 -2.98
N THR A 46 8.39 4.64 -2.90
CA THR A 46 9.13 3.44 -3.28
C THR A 46 8.80 2.28 -2.35
N SER A 47 8.99 1.05 -2.82
CA SER A 47 8.77 -0.15 -1.99
C SER A 47 9.65 -0.13 -0.72
N GLU A 48 10.83 0.49 -0.78
CA GLU A 48 11.70 0.67 0.39
C GLU A 48 11.09 1.63 1.42
N GLN A 49 10.64 2.80 0.99
CA GLN A 49 9.98 3.79 1.87
C GLN A 49 8.70 3.23 2.50
N ILE A 50 7.93 2.47 1.72
CA ILE A 50 6.70 1.85 2.22
C ILE A 50 7.03 0.75 3.24
N ALA A 51 8.02 -0.10 2.96
CA ALA A 51 8.43 -1.15 3.89
C ALA A 51 8.96 -0.58 5.21
N GLU A 52 9.78 0.48 5.16
CA GLU A 52 10.25 1.18 6.36
C GLU A 52 9.09 1.73 7.20
N GLN A 53 8.13 2.42 6.56
CA GLN A 53 6.96 2.96 7.24
C GLN A 53 6.11 1.85 7.85
N LEU A 54 5.88 0.74 7.15
CA LEU A 54 5.14 -0.40 7.68
C LEU A 54 5.85 -1.02 8.89
N ASN A 55 7.16 -1.26 8.80
CA ASN A 55 7.96 -1.83 9.89
C ASN A 55 8.01 -0.93 11.13
N SER A 56 7.81 0.38 10.98
CA SER A 56 7.70 1.32 12.10
C SER A 56 6.37 1.21 12.87
N LEU A 57 5.34 0.59 12.29
CA LEU A 57 4.04 0.39 12.94
C LEU A 57 4.10 -0.83 13.86
N SER A 58 3.89 -0.62 15.17
CA SER A 58 3.81 -1.72 16.14
C SER A 58 2.75 -2.77 15.80
N ALA A 59 1.64 -2.34 15.21
CA ALA A 59 0.58 -3.23 14.72
C ALA A 59 1.04 -4.14 13.58
N PHE A 60 1.97 -3.68 12.74
CA PHE A 60 2.50 -4.47 11.62
C PHE A 60 3.43 -5.59 12.09
N GLN A 61 4.14 -5.39 13.21
CA GLN A 61 5.10 -6.37 13.73
C GLN A 61 4.46 -7.63 14.34
N VAL A 62 3.14 -7.64 14.54
CA VAL A 62 2.42 -8.69 15.27
C VAL A 62 1.33 -9.37 14.43
N ILE A 63 1.30 -9.11 13.11
CA ILE A 63 0.32 -9.69 12.20
C ILE A 63 0.95 -10.76 11.31
N ASP A 64 0.17 -11.79 10.99
CA ASP A 64 0.59 -12.86 10.08
C ASP A 64 0.18 -12.58 8.62
N GLU A 65 -0.76 -11.65 8.40
CA GLU A 65 -1.36 -11.39 7.09
C GLU A 65 -1.54 -9.89 6.84
N VAL A 66 -1.23 -9.45 5.61
CA VAL A 66 -1.41 -8.08 5.13
C VAL A 66 -2.29 -8.11 3.90
N ALA A 67 -3.35 -7.30 3.89
CA ALA A 67 -4.18 -7.09 2.71
C ALA A 67 -3.93 -5.69 2.13
N PHE A 68 -3.64 -5.63 0.83
CA PHE A 68 -3.48 -4.38 0.10
C PHE A 68 -4.80 -4.02 -0.59
N ALA A 69 -5.43 -2.93 -0.16
CA ALA A 69 -6.61 -2.40 -0.84
C ALA A 69 -6.19 -1.62 -2.09
N LEU A 70 -6.70 -2.02 -3.25
CA LEU A 70 -6.46 -1.33 -4.51
C LEU A 70 -7.50 -0.20 -4.72
N PRO A 71 -7.08 0.96 -5.26
CA PRO A 71 -8.01 2.05 -5.62
C PRO A 71 -8.98 1.63 -6.72
N PHE A 72 -10.29 1.74 -6.50
CA PHE A 72 -11.30 1.28 -7.47
C PHE A 72 -11.41 2.16 -8.73
N ASP A 73 -11.00 3.43 -8.64
CA ASP A 73 -11.04 4.39 -9.74
C ASP A 73 -9.85 4.27 -10.71
N PHE A 74 -8.96 3.31 -10.50
CA PHE A 74 -7.75 3.15 -11.30
C PHE A 74 -7.97 2.26 -12.52
N GLU A 75 -7.14 2.48 -13.53
CA GLU A 75 -7.22 1.77 -14.79
C GLU A 75 -6.39 0.47 -14.75
N ARG A 76 -6.58 -0.38 -15.75
CA ARG A 76 -5.92 -1.69 -15.83
C ARG A 76 -4.39 -1.59 -15.73
N ASP A 77 -3.80 -0.60 -16.39
CA ASP A 77 -2.35 -0.42 -16.42
C ASP A 77 -1.80 0.03 -15.07
N ASP A 78 -2.60 0.77 -14.30
CA ASP A 78 -2.26 1.10 -12.91
C ASP A 78 -2.25 -0.16 -12.05
N TYR A 79 -3.26 -1.03 -12.18
CA TYR A 79 -3.28 -2.28 -11.44
C TYR A 79 -2.11 -3.20 -11.78
N HIS A 80 -1.74 -3.31 -13.07
CA HIS A 80 -0.58 -4.10 -13.47
C HIS A 80 0.70 -3.57 -12.82
N GLN A 81 0.90 -2.26 -12.85
CA GLN A 81 2.05 -1.64 -12.22
C GLN A 81 2.05 -1.84 -10.70
N ILE A 82 0.94 -1.52 -10.01
CA ILE A 82 0.84 -1.63 -8.55
C ILE A 82 1.05 -3.08 -8.11
N LEU A 83 0.38 -4.04 -8.75
CA LEU A 83 0.53 -5.46 -8.42
C LEU A 83 1.93 -5.97 -8.74
N GLY A 84 2.52 -5.52 -9.84
CA GLY A 84 3.89 -5.84 -10.23
C GLY A 84 4.90 -5.41 -9.17
N ASP A 85 4.80 -4.16 -8.70
CA ASP A 85 5.69 -3.65 -7.66
C ASP A 85 5.42 -4.29 -6.29
N ILE A 86 4.14 -4.57 -5.96
CA ILE A 86 3.79 -5.29 -4.73
C ILE A 86 4.46 -6.66 -4.73
N ALA A 87 4.25 -7.46 -5.78
CA ALA A 87 4.75 -8.83 -5.82
C ALA A 87 6.28 -8.90 -6.01
N GLY A 88 6.83 -8.00 -6.83
CA GLY A 88 8.23 -8.04 -7.25
C GLY A 88 9.22 -7.31 -6.34
N SER A 89 8.77 -6.28 -5.60
CA SER A 89 9.66 -5.42 -4.80
C SER A 89 9.21 -5.28 -3.35
N LEU A 90 7.95 -4.92 -3.11
CA LEU A 90 7.47 -4.64 -1.75
C LEU A 90 7.34 -5.90 -0.90
N ALA A 91 6.63 -6.93 -1.38
CA ALA A 91 6.35 -8.13 -0.60
C ALA A 91 7.64 -8.86 -0.15
N PRO A 92 8.69 -9.02 -1.00
CA PRO A 92 9.99 -9.55 -0.55
C PRO A 92 10.63 -8.75 0.59
N LYS A 93 10.51 -7.41 0.58
CA LYS A 93 11.03 -6.54 1.65
C LYS A 93 10.27 -6.70 2.97
N LEU A 94 9.03 -7.19 2.91
CA LEU A 94 8.20 -7.52 4.07
C LEU A 94 8.40 -8.99 4.53
N GLY A 95 9.37 -9.71 3.97
CA GLY A 95 9.66 -11.10 4.33
C GLY A 95 8.75 -12.13 3.67
N TRP A 96 7.90 -11.72 2.71
CA TRP A 96 7.11 -12.66 1.92
C TRP A 96 7.93 -13.25 0.79
N SER A 97 7.91 -14.58 0.68
CA SER A 97 8.47 -15.31 -0.46
C SER A 97 7.33 -16.01 -1.19
N PRO A 98 7.25 -15.93 -2.53
CA PRO A 98 6.28 -16.71 -3.28
C PRO A 98 6.48 -18.19 -2.97
N ARG A 99 5.43 -18.89 -2.53
CA ARG A 99 5.43 -20.36 -2.58
C ARG A 99 5.09 -20.72 -4.02
N GLY A 100 6.08 -21.27 -4.73
CA GLY A 100 5.92 -21.78 -6.09
C GLY A 100 4.96 -22.97 -6.16
#